data_AF-A0A6P0RCR0-F1
#
_entry.id   AF-A0A6P0RCR0-F1
#
_cell.length_a   1.000
_cell.length_b   1.000
_cell.length_c   1.000
_cell.angle_alpha   90.00
_cell.angle_beta   90.00
_cell.angle_gamma   90.00
#
_symmetry.space_group_name_H-M   'P 1'
#
loop_
_entity.id
_entity.type
_entity.pdbx_description
1 polymer ?
#
loop_
_entity_poly.entity_id
_entity_poly.type
_entity_poly.pdbx_seq_one_letter_code
_entity_poly.pdbx_strand_id
1 'polypeptide(L)'
;MTPVELVAFQFNQQSELPGVIVASDQKFLGMISRNYFHEQMSSPYGKELFMKRPIEYFLKANKSFDNCLILSAEEKIHLAVQIALNRSDQTIYEPLVVKFLSKKNSDFCVYFLLTFQTLILAQSHSIKEVNNELSRYKNSAKNCLMQLQSKQYKLKQHTEALKVQKQEILERNKLLEKKHNELISQSKQIKNLNQKLKEITGFISQEGRKAFSATFEGVQKINKNMNKIVNIGQLFTNDLKLINSTSNKIERISKQAEHLAIQASIVASNSGSQLSGFSHITNEIGKLVSETSEAGREMNEITNKLIPKISELNNLAETGKNIAQSLVENNQRSEKTLDELEALIQQLNLDTKPVNFCSIEDKNRELYKSQTFLTKPETDKEKLVEKINSTLDKKNSTL
;
A
#
# COMPACT_ATOMS: atom_id res chain seq x y z
N MET A 1 32.83 23.50 -99.84
CA MET A 1 31.47 23.56 -99.26
C MET A 1 31.36 24.89 -98.53
N THR A 2 30.41 25.75 -98.92
CA THR A 2 30.18 27.01 -98.21
C THR A 2 29.59 26.72 -96.82
N PRO A 3 29.73 27.63 -95.83
CA PRO A 3 29.12 27.43 -94.51
C PRO A 3 27.60 27.19 -94.57
N VAL A 4 26.91 27.78 -95.55
CA VAL A 4 25.47 27.58 -95.79
C VAL A 4 25.18 26.17 -96.32
N GLU A 5 26.01 25.65 -97.23
CA GLU A 5 25.93 24.26 -97.71
C GLU A 5 26.20 23.25 -96.58
N LEU A 6 27.09 23.57 -95.63
CA LEU A 6 27.34 22.77 -94.44
C LEU A 6 26.12 22.68 -93.53
N VAL A 7 25.43 23.79 -93.29
CA VAL A 7 24.17 23.80 -92.53
C VAL A 7 23.10 22.97 -93.23
N ALA A 8 22.95 23.11 -94.55
CA ALA A 8 22.03 22.29 -95.33
C ALA A 8 22.33 20.79 -95.20
N PHE A 9 23.62 20.41 -95.30
CA PHE A 9 24.06 19.03 -95.15
C PHE A 9 23.74 18.49 -93.75
N GLN A 10 24.01 19.25 -92.69
CA GLN A 10 23.74 18.84 -91.32
C GLN A 10 22.24 18.67 -91.03
N PHE A 11 21.38 19.58 -91.50
CA PHE A 11 19.93 19.45 -91.34
C PHE A 11 19.32 18.29 -92.12
N ASN A 12 19.94 17.86 -93.22
CA ASN A 12 19.51 16.68 -93.97
C ASN A 12 19.98 15.36 -93.32
N GLN A 13 21.17 15.35 -92.72
CA GLN A 13 21.73 14.17 -92.06
C GLN A 13 21.14 13.92 -90.66
N GLN A 14 20.76 14.98 -89.94
CA GLN A 14 20.27 14.90 -88.57
C GLN A 14 18.90 15.56 -88.43
N SER A 15 17.86 14.72 -88.40
CA SER A 15 16.47 15.17 -88.27
C SER A 15 16.10 15.72 -86.89
N GLU A 16 16.96 15.58 -85.88
CA GLU A 16 16.69 16.06 -84.52
C GLU A 16 17.30 17.44 -84.23
N LEU A 17 18.10 17.99 -85.15
CA LEU A 17 18.72 19.29 -84.94
C LEU A 17 17.66 20.41 -85.00
N PRO A 18 17.49 21.20 -83.92
CA PRO A 18 16.51 22.27 -83.88
C PRO A 18 16.96 23.52 -84.67
N GLY A 19 18.27 23.68 -84.84
CA GLY A 19 18.89 24.80 -85.51
C GLY A 19 20.41 24.70 -85.47
N VAL A 20 21.07 25.76 -85.93
CA VAL A 20 22.53 25.93 -85.83
C VAL A 20 22.85 27.28 -85.19
N ILE A 21 23.92 27.30 -84.40
CA ILE A 21 24.48 28.52 -83.85
C ILE A 21 25.61 28.98 -84.77
N VAL A 22 25.61 30.25 -85.10
CA VAL A 22 26.66 30.87 -85.91
C VAL A 22 27.50 31.77 -85.01
N ALA A 23 28.80 31.51 -84.99
CA ALA A 23 29.77 32.27 -84.20
C ALA A 23 31.04 32.51 -85.02
N SER A 24 31.70 33.64 -84.76
CA SER A 24 33.00 33.99 -85.34
C SER A 24 33.91 34.45 -84.20
N ASP A 25 35.15 33.95 -84.15
CA ASP A 25 36.12 34.26 -83.10
C ASP A 25 35.56 34.17 -81.66
N GLN A 26 34.79 33.11 -81.39
CA GLN A 26 34.10 32.86 -80.11
C GLN A 26 33.01 33.89 -79.73
N LYS A 27 32.68 34.84 -80.62
CA LYS A 27 31.56 35.77 -80.48
C LYS A 27 30.31 35.23 -81.16
N PHE A 28 29.19 35.23 -80.43
CA PHE A 28 27.89 34.84 -80.98
C PHE A 28 27.41 35.85 -82.02
N LEU A 29 27.13 35.38 -83.23
CA LEU A 29 26.63 36.19 -84.34
C LEU A 29 25.14 35.98 -84.60
N GLY A 30 24.57 34.86 -84.16
CA GLY A 30 23.14 34.58 -84.31
C GLY A 30 22.82 33.08 -84.31
N MET A 31 21.54 32.79 -84.40
CA MET A 31 21.01 31.42 -84.47
C MET A 31 20.10 31.31 -85.69
N ILE A 32 20.24 30.20 -86.41
CA ILE A 32 19.38 29.87 -87.55
C ILE A 32 18.59 28.63 -87.15
N SER A 33 17.28 28.77 -87.00
CA SER A 33 16.43 27.61 -86.78
C SER A 33 16.31 26.79 -88.05
N ARG A 34 16.04 25.50 -87.86
CA ARG A 34 15.84 24.59 -88.97
C ARG A 34 14.60 24.96 -89.80
N ASN A 35 13.51 25.35 -89.14
CA ASN A 35 12.27 25.74 -89.81
C ASN A 35 12.49 26.93 -90.74
N TYR A 36 13.11 27.99 -90.21
CA TYR A 36 13.45 29.16 -91.00
C TYR A 36 14.39 28.83 -92.17
N PHE A 37 15.41 28.00 -91.91
CA PHE A 37 16.35 27.59 -92.97
C PHE A 37 15.62 26.89 -94.12
N HIS A 38 14.74 25.94 -93.82
CA HIS A 38 13.95 25.24 -94.84
C HIS A 38 12.96 26.16 -95.54
N GLU A 39 12.32 27.10 -94.83
CA GLU A 39 11.42 28.09 -95.41
C GLU A 39 12.14 28.95 -96.46
N GLN A 40 13.31 29.50 -96.12
CA GLN A 40 14.11 30.29 -97.05
C GLN A 40 14.65 29.46 -98.22
N MET A 41 15.09 28.22 -97.97
CA MET A 41 15.59 27.33 -99.03
C MET A 41 14.49 26.78 -99.94
N SER A 42 13.23 26.86 -99.52
CA SER A 42 12.06 26.47 -100.31
C SER A 42 11.39 27.67 -101.01
N SER A 43 11.83 28.89 -100.72
CA SER A 43 11.33 30.11 -101.36
C SER A 43 11.84 30.27 -102.81
N PRO A 44 11.11 30.99 -103.68
CA PRO A 44 11.57 31.30 -105.04
C PRO A 44 12.94 32.00 -105.04
N TYR A 45 13.91 31.46 -105.77
CA TYR A 45 15.32 31.93 -105.85
C TYR A 45 16.15 31.83 -104.55
N GLY A 46 15.61 31.28 -103.45
CA GLY A 46 16.30 31.23 -102.15
C GLY A 46 17.63 30.46 -102.18
N LYS A 47 17.67 29.30 -102.85
CA LYS A 47 18.91 28.52 -102.99
C LYS A 47 19.99 29.29 -103.74
N GLU A 48 19.63 29.95 -104.84
CA GLU A 48 20.59 30.73 -105.65
C GLU A 48 21.08 31.98 -104.91
N LEU A 49 20.22 32.59 -104.11
CA LEU A 49 20.52 33.81 -103.36
C LEU A 49 21.48 33.58 -102.20
N PHE A 50 21.34 32.46 -101.49
CA PHE A 50 22.05 32.23 -100.23
C PHE A 50 23.21 31.23 -100.31
N MET A 51 23.18 30.20 -101.18
CA MET A 51 24.17 29.11 -101.16
C MET A 51 25.61 29.55 -101.47
N LYS A 52 25.79 30.59 -102.29
CA LYS A 52 27.11 31.10 -102.70
C LYS A 52 27.62 32.28 -101.86
N ARG A 53 26.88 32.69 -100.82
CA ARG A 53 27.21 33.86 -99.98
C ARG A 53 27.72 33.44 -98.59
N PRO A 54 28.50 34.29 -97.90
CA PRO A 54 28.84 34.07 -96.49
C PRO A 54 27.57 33.93 -95.63
N ILE A 55 27.62 33.08 -94.60
CA ILE A 55 26.49 32.80 -93.70
C ILE A 55 25.97 34.07 -92.98
N GLU A 56 26.81 35.08 -92.82
CA GLU A 56 26.41 36.39 -92.29
C GLU A 56 25.32 37.08 -93.12
N TYR A 57 25.31 36.90 -94.44
CA TYR A 57 24.25 37.45 -95.28
C TYR A 57 22.90 36.76 -95.00
N PHE A 58 22.94 35.47 -94.68
CA PHE A 58 21.75 34.71 -94.28
C PHE A 58 21.21 35.20 -92.93
N LEU A 59 22.09 35.47 -91.97
CA LEU A 59 21.71 36.03 -90.66
C LEU A 59 21.13 37.46 -90.75
N LYS A 60 21.74 38.31 -91.60
CA LYS A 60 21.28 39.70 -91.82
C LYS A 60 19.91 39.75 -92.49
N ALA A 61 19.62 38.83 -93.41
CA ALA A 61 18.31 38.72 -94.06
C ALA A 61 17.19 38.36 -93.09
N ASN A 62 17.50 37.61 -92.02
CA ASN A 62 16.52 37.14 -91.04
C ASN A 62 16.35 38.07 -89.82
N LYS A 63 17.17 39.13 -89.68
CA LYS A 63 17.34 39.81 -88.37
C LYS A 63 17.53 38.78 -87.22
N SER A 64 18.19 37.64 -87.51
CA SER A 64 18.34 36.53 -86.57
C SER A 64 19.00 36.94 -85.25
N PHE A 65 19.76 38.03 -85.29
CA PHE A 65 20.42 38.58 -84.12
C PHE A 65 19.42 39.23 -83.14
N ASP A 66 18.41 39.96 -83.63
CA ASP A 66 17.47 40.72 -82.80
C ASP A 66 16.31 39.86 -82.27
N ASN A 67 15.97 38.77 -82.97
CA ASN A 67 14.83 37.89 -82.64
C ASN A 67 15.23 36.62 -81.88
N CYS A 68 16.52 36.43 -81.60
CA CYS A 68 17.03 35.28 -80.87
C CYS A 68 16.94 35.51 -79.36
N LEU A 69 16.14 34.68 -78.68
CA LEU A 69 16.10 34.69 -77.22
C LEU A 69 17.33 33.96 -76.67
N ILE A 70 18.21 34.73 -76.01
CA ILE A 70 19.39 34.21 -75.31
C ILE A 70 19.10 34.21 -73.81
N LEU A 71 19.17 33.04 -73.18
CA LEU A 71 18.99 32.84 -71.75
C LEU A 71 20.31 32.43 -71.08
N SER A 72 20.51 32.84 -69.83
CA SER A 72 21.64 32.33 -69.03
C SER A 72 21.37 30.90 -68.58
N ALA A 73 22.42 30.08 -68.47
CA ALA A 73 22.30 28.72 -67.94
C ALA A 73 21.82 28.66 -66.47
N GLU A 74 21.98 29.75 -65.72
CA GLU A 74 21.55 29.90 -64.32
C GLU A 74 20.07 30.32 -64.20
N GLU A 75 19.40 30.61 -65.31
CA GLU A 75 18.01 31.06 -65.31
C GLU A 75 17.07 29.95 -64.82
N LYS A 76 16.08 30.30 -64.00
CA LYS A 76 15.13 29.30 -63.49
C LYS A 76 14.17 28.88 -64.60
N ILE A 77 13.91 27.58 -64.71
CA ILE A 77 13.04 26.99 -65.74
C ILE A 77 11.69 27.72 -65.85
N HIS A 78 11.03 28.06 -64.73
CA HIS A 78 9.74 28.75 -64.77
C HIS A 78 9.82 30.18 -65.33
N LEU A 79 10.91 30.91 -65.08
CA LEU A 79 11.15 32.25 -65.64
C LEU A 79 11.52 32.15 -67.12
N ALA A 80 12.37 31.20 -67.47
CA ALA A 80 12.70 30.89 -68.86
C ALA A 80 11.44 30.57 -69.69
N VAL A 81 10.49 29.80 -69.15
CA VAL A 81 9.21 29.54 -69.81
C VAL A 81 8.38 30.82 -69.96
N GLN A 82 8.27 31.65 -68.91
CA GLN A 82 7.52 32.91 -68.99
C GLN A 82 8.09 33.85 -70.06
N ILE A 83 9.42 33.98 -70.12
CA ILE A 83 10.10 34.79 -71.13
C ILE A 83 9.87 34.18 -72.53
N ALA A 84 9.92 32.86 -72.67
CA ALA A 84 9.66 32.18 -73.93
C ALA A 84 8.21 32.33 -74.42
N LEU A 85 7.23 32.29 -73.51
CA LEU A 85 5.80 32.45 -73.79
C LEU A 85 5.42 33.90 -74.16
N ASN A 86 6.19 34.89 -73.73
CA ASN A 86 5.97 36.30 -74.08
C ASN A 86 6.52 36.70 -75.45
N ARG A 87 7.07 35.74 -76.21
CA ARG A 87 7.53 35.96 -77.59
C ARG A 87 6.33 36.11 -78.53
N SER A 88 6.56 36.72 -79.70
CA SER A 88 5.55 36.78 -80.75
C SER A 88 5.20 35.38 -81.28
N ASP A 89 3.99 35.18 -81.78
CA ASP A 89 3.49 33.89 -82.31
C ASP A 89 4.41 33.28 -83.39
N GLN A 90 5.13 34.12 -84.12
CA GLN A 90 6.08 33.69 -85.16
C GLN A 90 7.39 33.13 -84.60
N THR A 91 7.74 33.45 -83.35
CA THR A 91 9.03 33.09 -82.74
C THR A 91 8.90 32.22 -81.49
N ILE A 92 7.69 32.00 -80.98
CA ILE A 92 7.45 31.21 -79.76
C ILE A 92 7.96 29.77 -79.85
N TYR A 93 7.86 29.15 -81.03
CA TYR A 93 8.33 27.78 -81.29
C TYR A 93 9.79 27.71 -81.74
N GLU A 94 10.42 28.86 -81.97
CA GLU A 94 11.81 28.93 -82.40
C GLU A 94 12.73 28.50 -81.24
N PRO A 95 13.83 27.77 -81.53
CA PRO A 95 14.78 27.35 -80.51
C PRO A 95 15.29 28.54 -79.68
N LEU A 96 15.61 28.27 -78.42
CA LEU A 96 16.22 29.21 -77.50
C LEU A 96 17.72 28.94 -77.45
N VAL A 97 18.50 30.01 -77.33
CA VAL A 97 19.95 29.90 -77.12
C VAL A 97 20.24 29.99 -75.63
N VAL A 98 20.90 29.00 -75.07
CA VAL A 98 21.35 29.02 -73.68
C VAL A 98 22.84 29.32 -73.65
N LYS A 99 23.22 30.38 -72.94
CA LYS A 99 24.61 30.82 -72.75
C LYS A 99 25.14 30.27 -71.43
N PHE A 100 26.20 29.48 -71.51
CA PHE A 100 26.96 28.99 -70.35
C PHE A 100 28.24 29.82 -70.21
N LEU A 101 28.44 30.39 -69.03
CA LEU A 101 29.66 31.08 -68.66
C LEU A 101 30.62 30.09 -67.97
N SER A 102 31.87 30.02 -68.43
CA SER A 102 32.87 29.19 -67.76
C SER A 102 33.27 29.81 -66.42
N LYS A 103 33.18 29.04 -65.33
CA LYS A 103 33.58 29.49 -63.98
C LYS A 103 35.08 29.76 -63.83
N LYS A 104 35.93 29.25 -64.74
CA LYS A 104 37.40 29.39 -64.66
C LYS A 104 37.97 30.52 -65.53
N ASN A 105 37.31 30.87 -66.64
CA ASN A 105 37.72 31.92 -67.57
C ASN A 105 36.46 32.66 -68.06
N SER A 106 36.26 33.89 -67.61
CA SER A 106 35.08 34.71 -67.94
C SER A 106 34.93 35.03 -69.43
N ASP A 107 36.02 34.92 -70.20
CA ASP A 107 36.03 35.18 -71.64
C ASP A 107 35.56 33.98 -72.49
N PHE A 108 35.37 32.80 -71.88
CA PHE A 108 34.92 31.61 -72.60
C PHE A 108 33.43 31.33 -72.38
N CYS A 109 32.64 31.49 -73.44
CA CYS A 109 31.20 31.24 -73.46
C CYS A 109 30.86 30.05 -74.36
N VAL A 110 30.04 29.12 -73.88
CA VAL A 110 29.49 28.03 -74.69
C VAL A 110 28.00 28.25 -74.88
N TYR A 111 27.52 28.05 -76.11
CA TYR A 111 26.12 28.24 -76.47
C TYR A 111 25.48 26.90 -76.82
N PHE A 112 24.28 26.65 -76.31
CA PHE A 112 23.47 25.48 -76.63
C PHE A 112 22.11 25.89 -77.19
N LEU A 113 21.51 25.02 -78.00
CA LEU A 113 20.14 25.18 -78.46
C LEU A 113 19.21 24.33 -77.62
N LEU A 114 18.16 24.97 -77.09
CA LEU A 114 17.09 24.33 -76.35
C LEU A 114 15.78 24.55 -77.10
N THR A 115 15.00 23.50 -77.30
CA THR A 115 13.67 23.65 -77.91
C THR A 115 12.66 24.12 -76.87
N PHE A 116 11.64 24.84 -77.31
CA PHE A 116 10.55 25.28 -76.44
C PHE A 116 9.84 24.08 -75.80
N GLN A 117 9.68 22.97 -76.53
CA GLN A 117 9.05 21.74 -76.03
C GLN A 117 9.82 21.15 -74.84
N THR A 118 11.16 21.08 -74.91
CA THR A 118 11.97 20.56 -73.80
C THR A 118 11.82 21.44 -72.55
N LEU A 119 11.73 22.76 -72.73
CA LEU A 119 11.54 23.70 -71.63
C LEU A 119 10.16 23.54 -70.95
N ILE A 120 9.09 23.35 -71.73
CA ILE A 120 7.74 23.07 -71.22
C ILE A 120 7.65 21.71 -70.52
N LEU A 121 8.28 20.67 -71.08
CA LEU A 121 8.36 19.35 -70.44
C LEU A 121 9.07 19.42 -69.08
N ALA A 122 10.17 20.18 -69.00
CA ALA A 122 10.88 20.41 -67.75
C ALA A 122 10.01 21.12 -66.70
N GLN A 123 9.24 22.15 -67.11
CA GLN A 123 8.31 22.84 -66.21
C GLN A 123 7.18 21.91 -65.72
N SER A 124 6.61 21.11 -66.61
CA SER A 124 5.56 20.13 -66.27
C SER A 124 6.05 19.13 -65.22
N HIS A 125 7.29 18.65 -65.35
CA HIS A 125 7.92 17.78 -64.38
C HIS A 125 8.03 18.45 -62.99
N SER A 126 8.54 19.69 -62.94
CA SER A 126 8.64 20.44 -61.67
C SER A 126 7.28 20.65 -60.99
N ILE A 127 6.23 20.96 -61.76
CA ILE A 127 4.87 21.11 -61.21
C ILE A 127 4.36 19.78 -60.64
N LYS A 128 4.60 18.67 -61.35
CA LYS A 128 4.21 17.33 -60.90
C LYS A 128 4.91 16.95 -59.59
N GLU A 129 6.19 17.24 -59.45
CA GLU A 129 6.94 17.02 -58.21
C GLU A 129 6.36 17.81 -57.05
N VAL A 130 6.13 19.12 -57.23
CA VAL A 130 5.52 19.97 -56.19
C VAL A 130 4.13 19.48 -55.80
N ASN A 131 3.31 19.07 -56.75
CA ASN A 131 1.97 18.56 -56.46
C ASN A 131 1.99 17.21 -55.72
N ASN A 132 2.96 16.36 -56.03
CA ASN A 132 3.19 15.11 -55.30
C ASN A 132 3.60 15.38 -53.85
N GLU A 133 4.50 16.33 -53.62
CA GLU A 133 4.88 16.76 -52.27
C GLU A 133 3.68 17.35 -51.51
N LEU A 134 2.92 18.23 -52.15
CA LEU A 134 1.72 18.83 -51.55
C LEU A 134 0.70 17.75 -51.15
N SER A 135 0.52 16.73 -51.99
CA SER A 135 -0.35 15.59 -51.69
C SER A 135 0.15 14.78 -50.50
N ARG A 136 1.47 14.57 -50.38
CA ARG A 136 2.08 13.94 -49.20
C ARG A 136 1.84 14.77 -47.94
N TYR A 137 2.06 16.09 -48.00
CA TYR A 137 1.79 16.98 -46.87
C TYR A 137 0.32 16.96 -46.46
N LYS A 138 -0.62 16.99 -47.42
CA LYS A 138 -2.06 16.90 -47.16
C LYS A 138 -2.44 15.60 -46.46
N ASN A 139 -1.88 14.47 -46.91
CA ASN A 139 -2.13 13.17 -46.27
C ASN A 139 -1.54 13.09 -44.86
N SER A 140 -0.32 13.58 -44.66
CA SER A 140 0.29 13.64 -43.33
C SER A 140 -0.50 14.56 -42.38
N ALA A 141 -0.96 15.71 -42.85
CA ALA A 141 -1.80 16.61 -42.06
C ALA A 141 -3.13 15.95 -41.67
N LYS A 142 -3.79 15.24 -42.60
CA LYS A 142 -5.02 14.48 -42.32
C LYS A 142 -4.79 13.39 -41.26
N ASN A 143 -3.69 12.65 -41.37
CA ASN A 143 -3.32 11.63 -40.38
C ASN A 143 -3.05 12.26 -39.00
N CYS A 144 -2.36 13.40 -38.96
CA CYS A 144 -2.12 14.14 -37.72
C CYS A 144 -3.44 14.60 -37.07
N LEU A 145 -4.39 15.11 -37.85
CA LEU A 145 -5.71 15.50 -37.35
C LEU A 145 -6.48 14.31 -36.75
N MET A 146 -6.48 13.15 -37.41
CA MET A 146 -7.11 11.93 -36.88
C MET A 146 -6.45 11.47 -35.57
N GLN A 147 -5.11 11.55 -35.48
CA GLN A 147 -4.40 11.24 -34.23
C GLN A 147 -4.74 12.23 -33.11
N LEU A 148 -4.83 13.53 -33.41
CA LEU A 148 -5.21 14.55 -32.43
C LEU A 148 -6.63 14.32 -31.90
N GLN A 149 -7.59 14.02 -32.78
CA GLN A 149 -8.96 13.72 -32.38
C GLN A 149 -9.05 12.48 -31.48
N SER A 150 -8.35 11.40 -31.84
CA SER A 150 -8.34 10.19 -31.01
C SER A 150 -7.66 10.42 -29.65
N LYS A 151 -6.57 11.21 -29.60
CA LYS A 151 -5.93 11.63 -28.34
C LYS A 151 -6.86 12.51 -27.49
N GLN A 152 -7.60 13.42 -28.10
CA GLN A 152 -8.58 14.27 -27.41
C GLN A 152 -9.72 13.44 -26.81
N TYR A 153 -10.22 12.44 -27.54
CA TYR A 153 -11.24 11.52 -27.02
C TYR A 153 -10.73 10.72 -25.82
N LYS A 154 -9.52 10.15 -25.90
CA LYS A 154 -8.89 9.43 -24.78
C LYS A 154 -8.68 10.35 -23.57
N LEU A 155 -8.25 11.60 -23.79
CA LEU A 155 -8.11 12.59 -22.72
C LEU A 155 -9.45 12.87 -22.03
N LYS A 156 -10.54 13.04 -22.78
CA LYS A 156 -11.87 13.26 -22.20
C LYS A 156 -12.32 12.08 -21.32
N GLN A 157 -12.08 10.84 -21.77
CA GLN A 157 -12.37 9.65 -20.96
C GLN A 157 -11.53 9.59 -19.68
N HIS A 158 -10.23 9.87 -19.76
CA HIS A 158 -9.36 9.89 -18.58
C HIS A 158 -9.76 10.98 -17.58
N THR A 159 -10.16 12.16 -18.04
CA THR A 159 -10.65 13.24 -17.17
C THR A 159 -11.90 12.82 -16.40
N GLU A 160 -12.86 12.16 -17.06
CA GLU A 160 -14.08 11.68 -16.39
C GLU A 160 -13.79 10.56 -15.39
N ALA A 161 -12.92 9.61 -15.75
CA ALA A 161 -12.50 8.55 -14.83
C ALA A 161 -11.78 9.11 -13.58
N LEU A 162 -10.90 10.11 -13.76
CA LEU A 162 -10.25 10.81 -12.65
C LEU A 162 -11.24 11.54 -11.75
N LYS A 163 -12.31 12.12 -12.32
CA LYS A 163 -13.36 12.78 -11.54
C LYS A 163 -14.12 11.80 -10.67
N VAL A 164 -14.50 10.64 -11.21
CA VAL A 164 -15.16 9.56 -10.46
C VAL A 164 -14.25 9.04 -9.35
N GLN A 165 -13.00 8.70 -9.68
CA GLN A 165 -12.03 8.19 -8.70
C GLN A 165 -11.79 9.19 -7.56
N LYS A 166 -11.72 10.49 -7.88
CA LYS A 166 -11.57 11.54 -6.86
C LYS A 166 -12.77 11.60 -5.91
N GLN A 167 -13.99 11.43 -6.42
CA GLN A 167 -15.20 11.42 -5.61
C GLN A 167 -15.25 10.20 -4.67
N GLU A 168 -14.81 9.04 -5.16
CA GLU A 168 -14.67 7.83 -4.34
C GLU A 168 -13.66 8.02 -3.20
N ILE A 169 -12.50 8.63 -3.49
CA ILE A 169 -11.47 8.94 -2.48
C ILE A 169 -12.05 9.86 -1.39
N LEU A 170 -12.84 10.88 -1.77
CA LEU A 170 -13.45 11.80 -0.81
C LEU A 170 -14.44 11.09 0.13
N GLU A 171 -15.32 10.24 -0.41
CA GLU A 171 -16.26 9.47 0.40
C GLU A 171 -15.53 8.48 1.32
N ARG A 172 -14.48 7.83 0.81
CA ARG A 172 -13.64 6.94 1.61
C ARG A 172 -12.95 7.68 2.75
N ASN A 173 -12.41 8.88 2.51
CA ASN A 173 -11.79 9.69 3.55
C ASN A 173 -12.79 10.11 4.62
N LYS A 174 -14.01 10.49 4.25
CA LYS A 174 -15.08 10.83 5.20
C LYS A 174 -15.47 9.63 6.07
N LEU A 175 -15.52 8.43 5.50
CA LEU A 175 -15.76 7.20 6.26
C LEU A 175 -14.59 6.90 7.22
N LEU A 176 -13.35 7.08 6.75
CA LEU A 176 -12.15 6.91 7.58
C LEU A 176 -12.14 7.86 8.77
N GLU A 177 -12.52 9.13 8.59
CA GLU A 177 -12.66 10.09 9.70
C GLU A 177 -13.70 9.65 10.74
N LYS A 178 -14.87 9.15 10.29
CA LYS A 178 -15.87 8.59 11.21
C LYS A 178 -15.32 7.41 12.00
N LYS A 179 -14.64 6.48 11.31
CA LYS A 179 -14.01 5.32 11.96
C LYS A 179 -12.88 5.72 12.90
N HIS A 180 -12.14 6.77 12.57
CA HIS A 180 -11.10 7.32 13.43
C HIS A 180 -11.68 7.88 14.74
N ASN A 181 -12.73 8.68 14.66
CA ASN A 181 -13.41 9.22 15.85
C ASN A 181 -14.00 8.11 16.73
N GLU A 182 -14.54 7.06 16.11
CA GLU A 182 -15.03 5.87 16.81
C GLU A 182 -13.89 5.15 17.57
N LEU A 183 -12.73 4.96 16.92
CA LEU A 183 -11.54 4.37 17.54
C LEU A 183 -10.98 5.21 18.70
N ILE A 184 -10.96 6.55 18.58
CA ILE A 184 -10.56 7.44 19.68
C ILE A 184 -11.49 7.26 20.88
N SER A 185 -12.81 7.22 20.63
CA SER A 185 -13.80 6.99 21.67
C SER A 185 -13.60 5.63 22.36
N GLN A 186 -13.38 4.56 21.59
CA GLN A 186 -13.08 3.23 22.11
C GLN A 186 -11.79 3.20 22.93
N SER A 187 -10.72 3.83 22.45
CA SER A 187 -9.45 3.94 23.20
C SER A 187 -9.63 4.64 24.54
N LYS A 188 -10.43 5.72 24.57
CA LYS A 188 -10.78 6.43 25.81
C LYS A 188 -11.60 5.54 26.77
N GLN A 189 -12.53 4.76 26.24
CA GLN A 189 -13.30 3.79 27.04
C GLN A 189 -12.40 2.70 27.63
N ILE A 190 -11.49 2.13 26.85
CA ILE A 190 -10.52 1.13 27.32
C ILE A 190 -9.63 1.71 28.42
N LYS A 191 -9.15 2.95 28.25
CA LYS A 191 -8.36 3.64 29.30
C LYS A 191 -9.14 3.80 30.60
N ASN A 192 -10.42 4.19 30.54
CA ASN A 192 -11.28 4.29 31.71
C ASN A 192 -11.53 2.91 32.36
N LEU A 193 -11.77 1.89 31.54
CA LEU A 193 -11.96 0.52 32.01
C LEU A 193 -10.72 0.01 32.76
N ASN A 194 -9.53 0.24 32.21
CA ASN A 194 -8.25 -0.14 32.84
C ASN A 194 -8.04 0.58 34.17
N GLN A 195 -8.41 1.87 34.26
CA GLN A 195 -8.35 2.60 35.52
C GLN A 195 -9.31 2.02 36.58
N LYS A 196 -10.57 1.74 36.20
CA LYS A 196 -11.53 1.09 37.10
C LYS A 196 -11.06 -0.28 37.56
N LEU A 197 -10.49 -1.07 36.65
CA LEU A 197 -9.95 -2.39 36.97
C LEU A 197 -8.81 -2.28 37.99
N LYS A 198 -7.94 -1.27 37.86
CA LYS A 198 -6.88 -1.00 38.84
C LYS A 198 -7.44 -0.64 40.23
N GLU A 199 -8.46 0.22 40.29
CA GLU A 199 -9.12 0.60 41.54
C GLU A 199 -9.79 -0.61 42.22
N ILE A 200 -10.54 -1.40 41.46
CA ILE A 200 -11.22 -2.62 41.95
C ILE A 200 -10.20 -3.64 42.44
N THR A 201 -9.14 -3.91 41.68
CA THR A 201 -8.10 -4.86 42.12
C THR A 201 -7.38 -4.37 43.36
N GLY A 202 -7.07 -3.08 43.47
CA GLY A 202 -6.47 -2.52 44.68
C GLY A 202 -7.36 -2.75 45.91
N PHE A 203 -8.66 -2.51 45.77
CA PHE A 203 -9.65 -2.77 46.82
C PHE A 203 -9.74 -4.25 47.19
N ILE A 204 -9.87 -5.14 46.19
CA ILE A 204 -9.94 -6.60 46.40
C ILE A 204 -8.66 -7.12 47.05
N SER A 205 -7.49 -6.59 46.66
CA SER A 205 -6.20 -7.02 47.23
C SER A 205 -6.06 -6.58 48.68
N GLN A 206 -6.52 -5.36 49.01
CA GLN A 206 -6.54 -4.90 50.39
C GLN A 206 -7.50 -5.70 51.27
N GLU A 207 -8.73 -5.95 50.82
CA GLU A 207 -9.69 -6.76 51.57
C GLU A 207 -9.29 -8.23 51.64
N GLY A 208 -8.70 -8.78 50.57
CA GLY A 208 -8.13 -10.13 50.56
C GLY A 208 -7.04 -10.29 51.63
N ARG A 209 -6.08 -9.37 51.69
CA ARG A 209 -5.02 -9.37 52.72
C ARG A 209 -5.57 -9.27 54.14
N LYS A 210 -6.60 -8.44 54.37
CA LYS A 210 -7.26 -8.37 55.70
C LYS A 210 -7.92 -9.70 56.06
N ALA A 211 -8.65 -10.31 55.12
CA ALA A 211 -9.30 -11.59 55.34
C ALA A 211 -8.28 -12.69 55.65
N PHE A 212 -7.20 -12.77 54.87
CA PHE A 212 -6.11 -13.73 55.10
C PHE A 212 -5.42 -13.53 56.45
N SER A 213 -5.14 -12.28 56.85
CA SER A 213 -4.57 -11.97 58.16
C SER A 213 -5.49 -12.44 59.30
N ALA A 214 -6.79 -12.15 59.23
CA ALA A 214 -7.77 -12.61 60.20
C ALA A 214 -7.89 -14.14 60.26
N THR A 215 -7.85 -14.82 59.10
CA THR A 215 -7.81 -16.28 59.03
C THR A 215 -6.55 -16.83 59.70
N PHE A 216 -5.39 -16.25 59.43
CA PHE A 216 -4.13 -16.68 60.03
C PHE A 216 -4.15 -16.58 61.55
N GLU A 217 -4.64 -15.45 62.10
CA GLU A 217 -4.81 -15.29 63.55
C GLU A 217 -5.78 -16.32 64.13
N GLY A 218 -6.91 -16.57 63.47
CA GLY A 218 -7.89 -17.57 63.89
C GLY A 218 -7.29 -18.98 63.92
N VAL A 219 -6.53 -19.34 62.90
CA VAL A 219 -5.88 -20.65 62.78
C VAL A 219 -4.76 -20.83 63.79
N GLN A 220 -3.98 -19.79 64.09
CA GLN A 220 -3.02 -19.84 65.19
C GLN A 220 -3.69 -20.09 66.54
N LYS A 221 -4.83 -19.43 66.81
CA LYS A 221 -5.61 -19.67 68.03
C LYS A 221 -6.10 -21.11 68.09
N ILE A 222 -6.57 -21.68 66.97
CA ILE A 222 -6.98 -23.10 66.88
C ILE A 222 -5.80 -24.01 67.20
N ASN A 223 -4.64 -23.80 66.56
CA ASN A 223 -3.45 -24.64 66.79
C ASN A 223 -3.00 -24.58 68.27
N LYS A 224 -3.00 -23.40 68.88
CA LYS A 224 -2.73 -23.23 70.32
C LYS A 224 -3.73 -23.98 71.19
N ASN A 225 -5.02 -23.94 70.86
CA ASN A 225 -6.06 -24.65 71.59
C ASN A 225 -5.95 -26.17 71.42
N MET A 226 -5.63 -26.67 70.23
CA MET A 226 -5.43 -28.11 69.98
C MET A 226 -4.24 -28.65 70.79
N ASN A 227 -3.11 -27.95 70.81
CA ASN A 227 -1.97 -28.34 71.65
C ASN A 227 -2.32 -28.35 73.15
N LYS A 228 -3.16 -27.40 73.61
CA LYS A 228 -3.67 -27.42 74.99
C LYS A 228 -4.56 -28.63 75.25
N ILE A 229 -5.44 -29.01 74.32
CA ILE A 229 -6.31 -30.19 74.46
C ILE A 229 -5.47 -31.46 74.55
N VAL A 230 -4.47 -31.62 73.68
CA VAL A 230 -3.55 -32.78 73.73
C VAL A 230 -2.81 -32.85 75.07
N ASN A 231 -2.31 -31.72 75.57
CA ASN A 231 -1.63 -31.66 76.87
C ASN A 231 -2.57 -32.02 78.02
N ILE A 232 -3.80 -31.49 78.03
CA ILE A 232 -4.81 -31.79 79.05
C ILE A 232 -5.22 -33.27 78.98
N GLY A 233 -5.45 -33.81 77.79
CA GLY A 233 -5.77 -35.22 77.61
C GLY A 233 -4.66 -36.15 78.11
N GLN A 234 -3.39 -35.77 77.93
CA GLN A 234 -2.26 -36.52 78.49
C GLN A 234 -2.25 -36.50 80.02
N LEU A 235 -2.56 -35.37 80.65
CA LEU A 235 -2.69 -35.26 82.11
C LEU A 235 -3.85 -36.14 82.62
N PHE A 236 -5.04 -36.05 82.00
CA PHE A 236 -6.18 -36.90 82.34
C PHE A 236 -5.86 -38.39 82.21
N THR A 237 -5.12 -38.78 81.18
CA THR A 237 -4.69 -40.19 81.01
C THR A 237 -3.84 -40.67 82.19
N ASN A 238 -2.97 -39.81 82.73
CA ASN A 238 -2.14 -40.14 83.88
C ASN A 238 -2.97 -40.19 85.18
N ASP A 239 -3.87 -39.23 85.40
CA ASP A 239 -4.74 -39.18 86.57
C ASP A 239 -5.68 -40.38 86.62
N LEU A 240 -6.27 -40.76 85.48
CA LEU A 240 -7.12 -41.95 85.37
C LEU A 240 -6.35 -43.24 85.66
N LYS A 241 -5.08 -43.36 85.23
CA LYS A 241 -4.24 -44.51 85.62
C LYS A 241 -4.03 -44.58 87.13
N LEU A 242 -3.82 -43.44 87.78
CA LEU A 242 -3.62 -43.35 89.21
C LEU A 242 -4.91 -43.73 89.98
N ILE A 243 -6.06 -43.24 89.52
CA ILE A 243 -7.38 -43.63 90.04
C ILE A 243 -7.62 -45.12 89.86
N ASN A 244 -7.42 -45.69 88.67
CA ASN A 244 -7.57 -47.13 88.43
C ASN A 244 -6.72 -47.96 89.40
N SER A 245 -5.44 -47.59 89.56
CA SER A 245 -4.54 -48.28 90.50
C SER A 245 -5.03 -48.19 91.96
N THR A 246 -5.64 -47.06 92.34
CA THR A 246 -6.17 -46.81 93.68
C THR A 246 -7.47 -47.57 93.90
N SER A 247 -8.38 -47.59 92.93
CA SER A 247 -9.60 -48.43 92.95
C SER A 247 -9.25 -49.90 93.15
N ASN A 248 -8.26 -50.42 92.43
CA ASN A 248 -7.81 -51.80 92.59
C ASN A 248 -7.21 -52.08 93.98
N LYS A 249 -6.52 -51.10 94.58
CA LYS A 249 -6.04 -51.20 95.97
C LYS A 249 -7.19 -51.22 96.97
N ILE A 250 -8.18 -50.34 96.80
CA ILE A 250 -9.39 -50.28 97.63
C ILE A 250 -10.14 -51.61 97.54
N GLU A 251 -10.36 -52.15 96.34
CA GLU A 251 -11.05 -53.44 96.17
C GLU A 251 -10.32 -54.58 96.90
N ARG A 252 -8.98 -54.60 96.85
CA ARG A 252 -8.16 -55.58 97.58
C ARG A 252 -8.29 -55.42 99.10
N ILE A 253 -8.19 -54.19 99.60
CA ILE A 253 -8.29 -53.89 101.03
C ILE A 253 -9.69 -54.22 101.55
N SER A 254 -10.74 -53.87 100.80
CA SER A 254 -12.12 -54.18 101.18
C SER A 254 -12.36 -55.69 101.26
N LYS A 255 -11.91 -56.49 100.27
CA LYS A 255 -12.03 -57.96 100.35
C LYS A 255 -11.32 -58.54 101.60
N GLN A 256 -10.17 -57.97 101.99
CA GLN A 256 -9.47 -58.39 103.21
C GLN A 256 -10.21 -57.98 104.49
N ALA A 257 -10.71 -56.74 104.54
CA ALA A 257 -11.48 -56.23 105.67
C ALA A 257 -12.82 -56.97 105.83
N GLU A 258 -13.45 -57.38 104.73
CA GLU A 258 -14.70 -58.15 104.73
C GLU A 258 -14.47 -59.52 105.34
N HIS A 259 -13.40 -60.19 104.94
CA HIS A 259 -12.98 -61.46 105.52
C HIS A 259 -12.70 -61.35 107.03
N LEU A 260 -12.00 -60.29 107.46
CA LEU A 260 -11.75 -60.01 108.88
C LEU A 260 -13.04 -59.74 109.66
N ALA A 261 -13.99 -58.99 109.08
CA ALA A 261 -15.28 -58.69 109.70
C ALA A 261 -16.13 -59.96 109.86
N ILE A 262 -16.14 -60.85 108.88
CA ILE A 262 -16.81 -62.16 108.95
C ILE A 262 -16.18 -63.02 110.06
N GLN A 263 -14.85 -63.11 110.10
CA GLN A 263 -14.14 -63.84 111.16
C GLN A 263 -14.46 -63.30 112.55
N ALA A 264 -14.45 -61.97 112.72
CA ALA A 264 -14.79 -61.33 113.98
C ALA A 264 -16.26 -61.54 114.37
N SER A 265 -17.20 -61.51 113.41
CA SER A 265 -18.63 -61.80 113.64
C SER A 265 -18.85 -63.24 114.12
N ILE A 266 -18.11 -64.22 113.55
CA ILE A 266 -18.13 -65.62 114.00
C ILE A 266 -17.61 -65.74 115.44
N VAL A 267 -16.49 -65.09 115.76
CA VAL A 267 -15.91 -65.11 117.13
C VAL A 267 -16.83 -64.42 118.14
N ALA A 268 -17.45 -63.30 117.77
CA ALA A 268 -18.41 -62.59 118.61
C ALA A 268 -19.70 -63.40 118.85
N SER A 269 -20.15 -64.18 117.87
CA SER A 269 -21.33 -65.04 117.99
C SER A 269 -21.08 -66.31 118.82
N ASN A 270 -19.84 -66.82 118.83
CA ASN A 270 -19.44 -68.01 119.60
C ASN A 270 -19.10 -67.71 121.07
N SER A 271 -18.96 -66.44 121.44
CA SER A 271 -18.63 -66.01 122.81
C SER A 271 -19.91 -65.55 123.51
N GLY A 272 -20.43 -66.33 124.46
CA GLY A 272 -21.74 -66.12 125.12
C GLY A 272 -22.00 -64.71 125.69
N SER A 273 -23.29 -64.42 125.97
CA SER A 273 -24.03 -63.20 126.42
C SER A 273 -23.35 -61.83 126.71
N GLN A 274 -22.04 -61.72 126.85
CA GLN A 274 -21.26 -60.52 127.13
C GLN A 274 -20.79 -59.76 125.87
N LEU A 275 -20.78 -60.40 124.68
CA LEU A 275 -20.23 -59.85 123.43
C LEU A 275 -21.26 -59.62 122.31
N SER A 276 -22.56 -59.71 122.60
CA SER A 276 -23.63 -59.54 121.60
C SER A 276 -23.62 -58.15 120.90
N GLY A 277 -23.21 -57.09 121.60
CA GLY A 277 -23.01 -55.76 121.02
C GLY A 277 -21.88 -55.69 119.97
N PHE A 278 -20.87 -56.57 120.07
CA PHE A 278 -19.78 -56.64 119.09
C PHE A 278 -20.20 -57.31 117.78
N SER A 279 -21.15 -58.25 117.79
CA SER A 279 -21.70 -58.85 116.57
C SER A 279 -22.39 -57.80 115.68
N HIS A 280 -23.13 -56.87 116.29
CA HIS A 280 -23.73 -55.75 115.57
C HIS A 280 -22.67 -54.83 114.95
N ILE A 281 -21.58 -54.54 115.68
CA ILE A 281 -20.47 -53.73 115.16
C ILE A 281 -19.78 -54.44 113.98
N THR A 282 -19.53 -55.75 114.07
CA THR A 282 -18.89 -56.49 112.98
C THR A 282 -19.77 -56.63 111.74
N ASN A 283 -21.09 -56.75 111.90
CA ASN A 283 -22.02 -56.77 110.77
C ASN A 283 -22.10 -55.39 110.09
N GLU A 284 -22.08 -54.29 110.86
CA GLU A 284 -22.01 -52.95 110.27
C GLU A 284 -20.67 -52.66 109.59
N ILE A 285 -19.55 -53.13 110.14
CA ILE A 285 -18.24 -53.05 109.46
C ILE A 285 -18.28 -53.85 108.15
N GLY A 286 -18.83 -55.06 108.15
CA GLY A 286 -18.97 -55.87 106.93
C GLY A 286 -19.80 -55.17 105.85
N LYS A 287 -20.91 -54.54 106.24
CA LYS A 287 -21.74 -53.75 105.35
C LYS A 287 -20.98 -52.56 104.76
N LEU A 288 -20.32 -51.76 105.59
CA LEU A 288 -19.49 -50.61 105.16
C LEU A 288 -18.36 -51.04 104.21
N VAL A 289 -17.73 -52.18 104.49
CA VAL A 289 -16.66 -52.71 103.65
C VAL A 289 -17.19 -53.19 102.29
N SER A 290 -18.35 -53.85 102.26
CA SER A 290 -19.03 -54.24 101.02
C SER A 290 -19.38 -53.01 100.18
N GLU A 291 -20.00 -52.00 100.78
CA GLU A 291 -20.31 -50.71 100.14
C GLU A 291 -19.02 -50.03 99.61
N THR A 292 -17.92 -50.10 100.36
CA THR A 292 -16.61 -49.56 99.92
C THR A 292 -16.03 -50.36 98.75
N SER A 293 -16.17 -51.69 98.75
CA SER A 293 -15.74 -52.53 97.63
C SER A 293 -16.55 -52.28 96.36
N GLU A 294 -17.86 -52.08 96.51
CA GLU A 294 -18.77 -51.78 95.41
C GLU A 294 -18.42 -50.41 94.80
N ALA A 295 -18.26 -49.38 95.61
CA ALA A 295 -17.80 -48.06 95.17
C ALA A 295 -16.43 -48.11 94.46
N GLY A 296 -15.51 -48.96 94.93
CA GLY A 296 -14.22 -49.21 94.27
C GLY A 296 -14.36 -49.82 92.88
N ARG A 297 -15.27 -50.80 92.69
CA ARG A 297 -15.56 -51.38 91.37
C ARG A 297 -16.21 -50.36 90.44
N GLU A 298 -17.21 -49.61 90.91
CA GLU A 298 -17.85 -48.56 90.11
C GLU A 298 -16.83 -47.53 89.62
N MET A 299 -15.90 -47.11 90.50
CA MET A 299 -14.83 -46.17 90.14
C MET A 299 -13.89 -46.76 89.08
N ASN A 300 -13.57 -48.05 89.15
CA ASN A 300 -12.77 -48.72 88.12
C ASN A 300 -13.52 -48.81 86.78
N GLU A 301 -14.81 -49.16 86.78
CA GLU A 301 -15.63 -49.19 85.57
C GLU A 301 -15.72 -47.82 84.89
N ILE A 302 -15.95 -46.75 85.66
CA ILE A 302 -15.98 -45.38 85.13
C ILE A 302 -14.62 -45.02 84.55
N THR A 303 -13.53 -45.35 85.24
CA THR A 303 -12.17 -45.08 84.77
C THR A 303 -11.87 -45.79 83.45
N ASN A 304 -12.24 -47.07 83.33
CA ASN A 304 -12.08 -47.83 82.09
C ASN A 304 -12.95 -47.30 80.94
N LYS A 305 -14.11 -46.70 81.23
CA LYS A 305 -14.95 -45.99 80.25
C LYS A 305 -14.36 -44.64 79.83
N LEU A 306 -13.61 -43.95 80.69
CA LEU A 306 -13.05 -42.61 80.41
C LEU A 306 -11.74 -42.64 79.61
N ILE A 307 -10.88 -43.64 79.82
CA ILE A 307 -9.62 -43.81 79.07
C ILE A 307 -9.82 -43.77 77.54
N PRO A 308 -10.71 -44.58 76.93
CA PRO A 308 -10.89 -44.55 75.47
C PRO A 308 -11.45 -43.22 74.97
N LYS A 309 -12.31 -42.55 75.75
CA LYS A 309 -12.85 -41.23 75.39
C LYS A 309 -11.77 -40.14 75.35
N ILE A 310 -10.80 -40.18 76.28
CA ILE A 310 -9.65 -39.26 76.26
C ILE A 310 -8.73 -39.56 75.07
N SER A 311 -8.54 -40.83 74.73
CA SER A 311 -7.78 -41.20 73.54
C SER A 311 -8.44 -40.71 72.24
N GLU A 312 -9.77 -40.80 72.15
CA GLU A 312 -10.54 -40.26 71.03
C GLU A 312 -10.41 -38.73 70.96
N LEU A 313 -10.53 -38.03 72.11
CA LEU A 313 -10.34 -36.58 72.20
C LEU A 313 -8.94 -36.14 71.70
N ASN A 314 -7.89 -36.86 72.08
CA ASN A 314 -6.53 -36.58 71.62
C ASN A 314 -6.37 -36.78 70.11
N ASN A 315 -6.96 -37.84 69.54
CA ASN A 315 -6.93 -38.08 68.10
C ASN A 315 -7.69 -36.98 67.33
N LEU A 316 -8.83 -36.54 67.83
CA LEU A 316 -9.58 -35.41 67.27
C LEU A 316 -8.76 -34.11 67.33
N ALA A 317 -8.04 -33.87 68.43
CA ALA A 317 -7.17 -32.70 68.56
C ALA A 317 -5.97 -32.74 67.59
N GLU A 318 -5.34 -33.90 67.41
CA GLU A 318 -4.25 -34.10 66.45
C GLU A 318 -4.74 -33.89 65.00
N THR A 319 -5.90 -34.44 64.67
CA THR A 319 -6.54 -34.22 63.36
C THR A 319 -6.86 -32.74 63.15
N GLY A 320 -7.39 -32.06 64.17
CA GLY A 320 -7.65 -30.62 64.14
C GLY A 320 -6.39 -29.78 63.96
N LYS A 321 -5.26 -30.19 64.55
CA LYS A 321 -3.94 -29.57 64.36
C LYS A 321 -3.44 -29.71 62.93
N ASN A 322 -3.57 -30.90 62.34
CA ASN A 322 -3.18 -31.15 60.95
C ASN A 322 -4.01 -30.30 59.97
N ILE A 323 -5.33 -30.22 60.17
CA ILE A 323 -6.22 -29.36 59.36
C ILE A 323 -5.82 -27.89 59.49
N ALA A 324 -5.54 -27.42 60.71
CA ALA A 324 -5.08 -26.06 60.94
C ALA A 324 -3.77 -25.77 60.20
N GLN A 325 -2.83 -26.71 60.15
CA GLN A 325 -1.57 -26.55 59.43
C GLN A 325 -1.75 -26.45 57.92
N SER A 326 -2.54 -27.35 57.31
CA SER A 326 -2.89 -27.26 55.89
C SER A 326 -3.59 -25.94 55.54
N LEU A 327 -4.39 -25.40 56.47
CA LEU A 327 -5.06 -24.11 56.27
C LEU A 327 -4.08 -22.93 56.28
N VAL A 328 -3.01 -22.97 57.09
CA VAL A 328 -1.93 -21.97 57.04
C VAL A 328 -1.24 -21.99 55.67
N GLU A 329 -0.88 -23.17 55.17
CA GLU A 329 -0.21 -23.32 53.87
C GLU A 329 -1.09 -22.80 52.72
N ASN A 330 -2.38 -23.12 52.74
CA ASN A 330 -3.33 -22.63 51.73
C ASN A 330 -3.50 -21.10 51.78
N ASN A 331 -3.48 -20.51 52.98
CA ASN A 331 -3.58 -19.08 53.17
C ASN A 331 -2.35 -18.35 52.59
N GLN A 332 -1.14 -18.86 52.85
CA GLN A 332 0.11 -18.35 52.29
C GLN A 332 0.14 -18.43 50.76
N ARG A 333 -0.33 -19.55 50.20
CA ARG A 333 -0.44 -19.71 48.74
C ARG A 333 -1.42 -18.71 48.13
N SER A 334 -2.53 -18.44 48.82
CA SER A 334 -3.53 -17.48 48.38
C SER A 334 -3.01 -16.04 48.42
N GLU A 335 -2.24 -15.66 49.44
CA GLU A 335 -1.53 -14.38 49.50
C GLU A 335 -0.57 -14.19 48.32
N LYS A 336 0.28 -15.19 48.03
CA LYS A 336 1.21 -15.12 46.91
C LYS A 336 0.49 -14.92 45.56
N THR A 337 -0.62 -15.62 45.36
CA THR A 337 -1.43 -15.50 44.14
C THR A 337 -2.03 -14.10 44.01
N LEU A 338 -2.40 -13.48 45.14
CA LEU A 338 -2.92 -12.12 45.18
C LEU A 338 -1.83 -11.08 44.84
N ASP A 339 -0.60 -11.28 45.31
CA ASP A 339 0.54 -10.44 44.97
C ASP A 339 0.92 -10.54 43.47
N GLU A 340 0.85 -11.75 42.90
CA GLU A 340 1.06 -11.96 41.45
C GLU A 340 -0.02 -11.24 40.62
N LEU A 341 -1.29 -11.27 41.05
CA LEU A 341 -2.39 -10.53 40.40
C LEU A 341 -2.14 -9.02 40.43
N GLU A 342 -1.69 -8.48 41.56
CA GLU A 342 -1.38 -7.06 41.71
C GLU A 342 -0.21 -6.64 40.79
N ALA A 343 0.82 -7.49 40.66
CA ALA A 343 1.94 -7.26 39.76
C ALA A 343 1.53 -7.26 38.28
N LEU A 344 0.71 -8.22 37.84
CA LEU A 344 0.21 -8.30 36.46
C LEU A 344 -0.58 -7.04 36.06
N ILE A 345 -1.36 -6.49 36.99
CA ILE A 345 -2.18 -5.30 36.72
C ILE A 345 -1.34 -4.01 36.71
N GLN A 346 -0.22 -3.97 37.44
CA GLN A 346 0.74 -2.87 37.31
C GLN A 346 1.44 -2.85 35.94
N GLN A 347 1.69 -4.01 35.33
CA GLN A 347 2.35 -4.14 34.02
C GLN A 347 1.47 -3.70 32.84
N LEU A 348 0.14 -3.77 32.95
CA LEU A 348 -0.82 -3.30 31.93
C LEU A 348 -0.71 -1.79 31.59
N ASN A 349 0.16 -1.03 32.28
CA ASN A 349 0.37 0.41 32.08
C ASN A 349 1.36 0.79 30.96
N LEU A 350 2.04 -0.16 30.31
CA LEU A 350 2.99 0.12 29.23
C LEU A 350 2.38 -0.24 27.86
N ASP A 351 2.48 0.69 26.90
CA ASP A 351 2.09 0.57 25.49
C ASP A 351 0.61 0.75 25.11
N THR A 352 0.03 1.88 25.52
CA THR A 352 -0.80 2.64 24.55
C THR A 352 0.01 3.83 24.07
N LYS A 353 1.04 3.57 23.26
CA LYS A 353 1.64 4.65 22.46
C LYS A 353 0.50 5.35 21.72
N PRO A 354 0.29 6.65 21.92
CA PRO A 354 -0.72 7.37 21.15
C PRO A 354 -0.28 7.22 19.70
N VAL A 355 -1.09 6.52 18.92
CA VAL A 355 -0.82 6.37 17.49
C VAL A 355 -0.82 7.79 16.92
N ASN A 356 0.35 8.23 16.47
CA ASN A 356 0.59 9.61 16.09
C ASN A 356 -0.07 9.87 14.72
N PHE A 357 -1.33 10.31 14.74
CA PHE A 357 -2.20 10.42 13.56
C PHE A 357 -2.20 11.80 12.88
N CYS A 358 -1.46 12.80 13.39
CA CYS A 358 -1.36 14.13 12.76
C CYS A 358 -0.99 14.08 11.27
N SER A 359 -0.23 13.07 10.85
CA SER A 359 0.17 12.93 9.44
C SER A 359 -0.99 12.66 8.46
N ILE A 360 -2.16 12.18 8.94
CA ILE A 360 -3.33 11.91 8.08
C ILE A 360 -4.17 13.18 7.88
N GLU A 361 -4.36 13.99 8.93
CA GLU A 361 -5.08 15.27 8.83
C GLU A 361 -4.37 16.25 7.89
N ASP A 362 -3.04 16.31 7.94
CA ASP A 362 -2.24 17.15 7.05
C ASP A 362 -2.37 16.72 5.58
N LYS A 363 -2.34 15.41 5.32
CA LYS A 363 -2.58 14.85 3.97
C LYS A 363 -4.00 15.10 3.47
N ASN A 364 -5.01 15.00 4.34
CA ASN A 364 -6.39 15.33 3.97
C ASN A 364 -6.53 16.82 3.62
N ARG A 365 -5.89 17.71 4.39
CA ARG A 365 -5.90 19.16 4.14
C ARG A 365 -5.23 19.52 2.81
N GLU A 366 -4.17 18.82 2.41
CA GLU A 366 -3.56 18.96 1.07
C GLU A 366 -4.46 18.44 -0.06
N LEU A 367 -5.19 17.34 0.16
CA LEU A 367 -6.20 16.82 -0.78
C LEU A 367 -7.34 17.82 -1.02
N TYR A 368 -7.81 18.50 0.03
CA TYR A 368 -8.83 19.56 -0.09
C TYR A 368 -8.30 20.82 -0.81
N LYS A 369 -7.03 21.20 -0.62
CA LYS A 369 -6.40 22.30 -1.36
C LYS A 369 -6.21 21.97 -2.85
N SER A 370 -5.90 20.72 -3.16
CA SER A 370 -5.86 20.19 -4.53
C SER A 370 -7.23 20.23 -5.22
N GLN A 371 -8.33 20.27 -4.44
CA GLN A 371 -9.69 20.36 -4.94
C GLN A 371 -10.01 21.73 -5.55
N THR A 372 -9.49 22.81 -4.97
CA THR A 372 -9.70 24.19 -5.42
C THR A 372 -8.94 24.53 -6.70
N PHE A 373 -7.83 23.85 -6.97
CA PHE A 373 -7.02 24.08 -8.18
C PHE A 373 -7.60 23.42 -9.43
N LEU A 374 -8.33 22.31 -9.27
CA LEU A 374 -8.96 21.54 -10.36
C LEU A 374 -10.40 21.99 -10.69
N THR A 375 -11.01 22.84 -9.87
CA THR A 375 -12.33 23.44 -10.13
C THR A 375 -12.26 24.81 -10.80
N LYS A 376 -11.06 25.35 -11.08
CA LYS A 376 -10.96 26.53 -11.96
C LYS A 376 -11.37 26.12 -13.38
N PRO A 377 -12.30 26.84 -14.02
CA PRO A 377 -13.13 26.26 -15.06
C PRO A 377 -12.35 26.04 -16.35
N GLU A 378 -12.73 24.97 -17.04
CA GLU A 378 -12.43 24.60 -18.43
C GLU A 378 -12.86 25.67 -19.46
N THR A 379 -13.23 26.87 -19.02
CA THR A 379 -13.73 28.00 -19.81
C THR A 379 -12.76 28.50 -20.88
N ASP A 380 -11.45 28.36 -20.68
CA ASP A 380 -10.47 28.82 -21.68
C ASP A 380 -10.20 27.77 -22.76
N LYS A 381 -10.41 26.48 -22.46
CA LYS A 381 -10.23 25.39 -23.45
C LYS A 381 -11.43 25.28 -24.38
N GLU A 382 -12.65 25.42 -23.88
CA GLU A 382 -13.87 25.41 -24.71
C GLU A 382 -13.92 26.62 -25.66
N LYS A 383 -13.55 27.82 -25.19
CA LYS A 383 -13.45 29.02 -26.05
C LYS A 383 -12.39 28.90 -27.14
N LEU A 384 -11.27 28.21 -26.88
CA LEU A 384 -10.23 27.98 -27.88
C LEU A 384 -10.67 26.96 -28.94
N VAL A 385 -11.36 25.89 -28.54
CA VAL A 385 -11.90 24.89 -29.48
C VAL A 385 -13.00 25.49 -30.36
N GLU A 386 -13.88 26.31 -29.80
CA GLU A 386 -14.94 27.00 -30.55
C GLU A 386 -14.37 28.05 -31.53
N LYS A 387 -13.32 28.77 -31.13
CA LYS A 387 -12.61 29.72 -32.00
C LYS A 387 -11.86 29.01 -33.14
N ILE A 388 -11.28 27.84 -32.90
CA ILE A 388 -10.62 27.04 -33.93
C ILE A 388 -11.64 26.48 -34.95
N ASN A 389 -12.77 25.95 -34.49
CA ASN A 389 -13.81 25.43 -35.38
C ASN A 389 -14.43 26.54 -36.25
N SER A 390 -14.73 27.71 -35.68
CA SER A 390 -15.26 28.86 -36.46
C SER A 390 -14.25 29.40 -37.49
N THR A 391 -12.95 29.20 -37.28
CA THR A 391 -11.89 29.62 -38.21
C THR A 391 -11.71 28.61 -39.36
N LEU A 392 -11.99 27.32 -39.11
CA LEU A 392 -11.98 26.26 -40.12
C LEU A 392 -13.19 26.36 -41.06
N ASP A 393 -14.38 26.62 -40.54
CA ASP A 393 -15.60 26.74 -41.36
C ASP A 393 -15.58 27.97 -42.28
N LYS A 394 -15.04 29.10 -41.79
CA LYS A 394 -14.88 30.31 -42.62
C LYS A 394 -13.93 30.10 -43.80
N LYS A 395 -12.91 29.24 -43.66
CA LYS A 395 -11.91 28.99 -44.71
C LYS A 395 -12.39 28.02 -45.79
N ASN A 396 -13.33 27.13 -45.46
CA ASN A 396 -13.97 26.24 -46.43
C ASN A 396 -15.07 26.93 -47.26
N SER A 397 -15.54 28.10 -46.85
CA SER A 397 -16.53 28.91 -47.59
C SER A 397 -15.92 29.93 -48.55
N THR A 398 -14.58 30.03 -48.63
CA THR A 398 -13.87 31.02 -49.50
C THR A 398 -12.96 30.39 -50.55
N LEU A 399 -13.09 29.07 -50.77
CA LEU A 399 -12.62 28.36 -51.96
C LEU A 399 -13.84 28.01 -52.80
#